data_AF-A0A965J9C4-F1
#
_entry.id   AF-A0A965J9C4-F1
#
_cell.length_a   1.000
_cell.length_b   1.000
_cell.length_c   1.000
_cell.angle_alpha   90.00
_cell.angle_beta   90.00
_cell.angle_gamma   90.00
#
_symmetry.space_group_name_H-M   'P 1'
#
loop_
_entity.id
_entity.type
_entity.pdbx_description
1 polymer ?
#
loop_
_entity_poly.entity_id
_entity_poly.type
_entity_poly.pdbx_seq_one_letter_code
_entity_poly.pdbx_strand_id
1 'polypeptide(L)'
;MAQEKVSSGAKLTCVKSGGKLTWSASAASYELTKLKAYNEIRSRADSGNLDNVSLVYHVSPYFPKDLKKLYTSQVEYSSKLYGSLFNKKEVINVYMYTEKDEAYLRTQPILAEFLDEHLSWFKAWRQGKDQEHNLGLAAWFKEGPPGVLEGHTGVLASSKATAKTMRKYAIQVMPHEYWHVVQDYYFKPKFEDKFQERADKSLDGLDFYTLHFPTTFREGSANTISFAMGSKTKKEYLDLYSYFIQELKSYSHLKLIATLTSTKAVEKALKKIEDRRTFSEAHEASYPLGSLLYEWVIAEYGFDAYQKIIENQMTGNSFEDNIQASLGMSVSELYKKAAPHILAAFNQPPSRSR
;
A
#
# COMPACT_ATOMS: atom_id res chain seq x y z
N MET A 1 3.49 -24.60 21.41
CA MET A 1 4.44 -25.12 20.42
C MET A 1 3.62 -25.65 19.26
N ALA A 2 3.75 -25.06 18.07
CA ALA A 2 3.04 -25.56 16.88
C ALA A 2 3.70 -26.88 16.45
N GLN A 3 2.90 -27.92 16.23
CA GLN A 3 3.38 -29.18 15.68
C GLN A 3 3.29 -29.11 14.16
N GLU A 4 4.37 -29.50 13.48
CA GLU A 4 4.47 -29.58 12.03
C GLU A 4 4.46 -31.04 11.58
N LYS A 5 3.77 -31.34 10.48
CA LYS A 5 3.82 -32.65 9.83
C LYS A 5 3.87 -32.46 8.32
N VAL A 6 4.72 -33.25 7.66
CA VAL A 6 4.73 -33.36 6.20
C VAL A 6 3.85 -34.55 5.81
N SER A 7 2.85 -34.31 4.98
CA SER A 7 2.03 -35.36 4.38
C SER A 7 1.87 -35.07 2.90
N SER A 8 2.18 -36.05 2.04
CA SER A 8 1.94 -35.95 0.59
C SER A 8 2.62 -34.71 -0.06
N GLY A 9 3.79 -34.33 0.45
CA GLY A 9 4.57 -33.17 -0.03
C GLY A 9 4.10 -31.80 0.46
N ALA A 10 2.98 -31.71 1.20
CA ALA A 10 2.50 -30.48 1.81
C ALA A 10 2.94 -30.37 3.28
N LYS A 11 3.50 -29.21 3.66
CA LYS A 11 3.73 -28.85 5.07
C LYS A 11 2.40 -28.46 5.71
N LEU A 12 1.97 -29.22 6.71
CA LEU A 12 0.75 -28.97 7.46
C LEU A 12 1.09 -28.39 8.83
N THR A 13 0.36 -27.35 9.23
CA THR A 13 0.47 -26.76 10.56
C THR A 13 -0.78 -27.10 11.36
N CYS A 14 -0.60 -27.55 12.61
CA CYS A 14 -1.69 -27.83 13.52
C CYS A 14 -2.27 -26.51 14.05
N VAL A 15 -3.48 -26.16 13.61
CA VAL A 15 -4.23 -24.97 14.04
C VAL A 15 -5.42 -25.38 14.90
N LYS A 16 -5.67 -24.63 15.98
CA LYS A 16 -6.84 -24.85 16.84
C LYS A 16 -8.06 -24.15 16.25
N SER A 17 -9.02 -24.92 15.75
CA SER A 17 -10.32 -24.43 15.28
C SER A 17 -11.40 -24.86 16.26
N GLY A 18 -11.95 -23.89 17.00
CA GLY A 18 -12.84 -24.16 18.14
C GLY A 18 -12.17 -24.99 19.24
N GLY A 19 -12.85 -26.06 19.69
CA GLY A 19 -12.36 -27.01 20.69
C GLY A 19 -11.44 -28.11 20.12
N LYS A 20 -11.23 -28.19 18.80
CA LYS A 20 -10.48 -29.27 18.13
C LYS A 20 -9.20 -28.75 17.48
N LEU A 21 -8.20 -29.64 17.38
CA LEU A 21 -6.97 -29.41 16.63
C LEU A 21 -7.16 -29.92 15.19
N THR A 22 -6.87 -29.08 14.20
CA THR A 22 -7.02 -29.39 12.78
C THR A 22 -5.73 -29.08 12.03
N TRP A 23 -5.29 -30.00 11.17
CA TRP A 23 -4.13 -29.80 10.30
C TRP A 23 -4.54 -28.99 9.07
N SER A 24 -3.90 -27.85 8.82
CA SER A 24 -4.23 -26.98 7.67
C SER A 24 -3.01 -26.78 6.76
N ALA A 25 -3.20 -27.05 5.47
CA ALA A 25 -2.24 -26.72 4.41
C ALA A 25 -2.32 -25.22 4.01
N SER A 26 -3.51 -24.62 4.11
CA SER A 26 -3.75 -23.24 3.63
C SER A 26 -3.14 -22.18 4.55
N ALA A 27 -3.15 -22.40 5.87
CA ALA A 27 -2.53 -21.47 6.83
C ALA A 27 -0.99 -21.46 6.68
N ALA A 28 -0.38 -22.64 6.49
CA ALA A 28 1.05 -22.77 6.24
C ALA A 28 1.47 -22.11 4.92
N SER A 29 0.67 -22.30 3.86
CA SER A 29 0.90 -21.67 2.55
C SER A 29 0.76 -20.14 2.59
N TYR A 30 -0.23 -19.63 3.33
CA TYR A 30 -0.46 -18.18 3.48
C TYR A 30 0.70 -17.49 4.18
N GLU A 31 1.12 -17.98 5.35
CA GLU A 31 2.24 -17.39 6.09
C GLU A 31 3.55 -17.51 5.31
N LEU A 32 3.79 -18.64 4.65
CA LEU A 32 4.98 -18.81 3.80
C LEU A 32 5.03 -17.78 2.67
N THR A 33 3.90 -17.53 1.99
CA THR A 33 3.79 -16.52 0.92
C THR A 33 4.11 -15.12 1.47
N LYS A 34 3.51 -14.76 2.62
CA LYS A 34 3.82 -13.49 3.32
C LYS A 34 5.30 -13.33 3.60
N LEU A 35 5.91 -14.36 4.18
CA LEU A 35 7.32 -14.31 4.59
C LEU A 35 8.28 -14.30 3.40
N LYS A 36 7.93 -14.96 2.28
CA LYS A 36 8.68 -14.86 1.02
C LYS A 36 8.67 -13.42 0.51
N ALA A 37 7.48 -12.82 0.35
CA ALA A 37 7.35 -11.45 -0.12
C ALA A 37 8.09 -10.45 0.79
N TYR A 38 7.94 -10.57 2.10
CA TYR A 38 8.69 -9.75 3.07
C TYR A 38 10.20 -9.84 2.86
N ASN A 39 10.75 -11.04 2.70
CA ASN A 39 12.19 -11.23 2.50
C ASN A 39 12.65 -10.63 1.17
N GLU A 40 11.90 -10.84 0.09
CA GLU A 40 12.20 -10.25 -1.22
C GLU A 40 12.30 -8.72 -1.10
N ILE A 41 11.26 -8.06 -0.59
CA ILE A 41 11.21 -6.59 -0.48
C ILE A 41 12.33 -6.07 0.45
N ARG A 42 12.45 -6.66 1.64
CA ARG A 42 13.45 -6.23 2.64
C ARG A 42 14.88 -6.44 2.16
N SER A 43 15.15 -7.52 1.43
CA SER A 43 16.50 -7.79 0.89
C SER A 43 16.95 -6.70 -0.09
N ARG A 44 16.03 -6.12 -0.85
CA ARG A 44 16.32 -4.98 -1.75
C ARG A 44 16.63 -3.71 -0.96
N ALA A 45 15.84 -3.41 0.07
CA ALA A 45 16.13 -2.28 0.96
C ALA A 45 17.44 -2.47 1.74
N ASP A 46 17.75 -3.69 2.20
CA ASP A 46 18.95 -3.99 2.96
C ASP A 46 20.24 -3.94 2.10
N SER A 47 20.12 -4.21 0.79
CA SER A 47 21.23 -4.08 -0.19
C SER A 47 21.34 -2.70 -0.82
N GLY A 48 20.30 -1.88 -0.73
CA GLY A 48 20.26 -0.52 -1.27
C GLY A 48 20.91 0.55 -0.39
N ASN A 49 20.97 1.77 -0.91
CA ASN A 49 21.57 2.93 -0.25
C ASN A 49 20.79 4.23 -0.57
N LEU A 50 21.29 5.38 -0.11
CA LEU A 50 20.60 6.67 -0.24
C LEU A 50 21.14 7.53 -1.40
N ASP A 51 21.98 6.99 -2.27
CA ASP A 51 22.75 7.80 -3.23
C ASP A 51 21.86 8.54 -4.23
N ASN A 52 20.73 7.92 -4.60
CA ASN A 52 19.76 8.47 -5.53
C ASN A 52 18.66 9.32 -4.87
N VAL A 53 18.82 9.70 -3.60
CA VAL A 53 17.79 10.46 -2.88
C VAL A 53 18.40 11.62 -2.11
N SER A 54 17.80 12.81 -2.23
CA SER A 54 18.06 13.95 -1.34
C SER A 54 16.81 14.22 -0.51
N LEU A 55 16.85 13.88 0.78
CA LEU A 55 15.72 14.02 1.68
C LEU A 55 15.65 15.44 2.27
N VAL A 56 14.50 16.09 2.11
CA VAL A 56 14.21 17.43 2.67
C VAL A 56 13.03 17.32 3.62
N TYR A 57 13.27 17.54 4.91
CA TYR A 57 12.26 17.37 5.96
C TYR A 57 11.56 18.68 6.32
N HIS A 58 10.23 18.68 6.19
CA HIS A 58 9.33 19.76 6.56
C HIS A 58 8.47 19.31 7.74
N VAL A 59 8.91 19.59 8.96
CA VAL A 59 8.31 19.03 10.18
C VAL A 59 7.81 20.12 11.10
N SER A 60 6.52 20.08 11.43
CA SER A 60 5.91 21.00 12.38
C SER A 60 6.51 20.88 13.78
N PRO A 61 6.68 21.99 14.54
CA PRO A 61 7.03 21.92 15.95
C PRO A 61 5.93 21.25 16.81
N TYR A 62 4.71 21.13 16.29
CA TYR A 62 3.60 20.47 16.97
C TYR A 62 3.52 18.96 16.70
N PHE A 63 4.31 18.46 15.75
CA PHE A 63 4.29 17.04 15.40
C PHE A 63 4.88 16.18 16.52
N PRO A 64 4.24 15.06 16.91
CA PRO A 64 4.71 14.23 18.01
C PRO A 64 6.14 13.73 17.81
N LYS A 65 7.00 13.91 18.82
CA LYS A 65 8.45 13.66 18.70
C LYS A 65 8.78 12.18 18.44
N ASP A 66 8.03 11.27 19.03
CA ASP A 66 8.22 9.83 18.85
C ASP A 66 7.76 9.37 17.46
N LEU A 67 6.64 9.90 16.96
CA LEU A 67 6.20 9.69 15.58
C LEU A 67 7.17 10.28 14.57
N LYS A 68 7.70 11.50 14.80
CA LYS A 68 8.76 12.08 13.96
C LYS A 68 9.94 11.12 13.83
N LYS A 69 10.43 10.60 14.96
CA LYS A 69 11.55 9.65 14.97
C LYS A 69 11.22 8.37 14.20
N LEU A 70 10.02 7.83 14.39
CA LEU A 70 9.56 6.64 13.68
C LEU A 70 9.53 6.86 12.17
N TYR A 71 8.84 7.91 11.71
CA TYR A 71 8.67 8.19 10.28
C TYR A 71 9.97 8.61 9.61
N THR A 72 10.86 9.33 10.30
CA THR A 72 12.20 9.64 9.78
C THR A 72 12.97 8.35 9.50
N SER A 73 12.99 7.42 10.47
CA SER A 73 13.65 6.11 10.29
C SER A 73 13.02 5.27 9.18
N GLN A 74 11.70 5.32 9.02
CA GLN A 74 11.01 4.61 7.93
C GLN A 74 11.33 5.23 6.58
N VAL A 75 11.36 6.56 6.45
CA VAL A 75 11.71 7.25 5.19
C VAL A 75 13.15 6.93 4.79
N GLU A 76 14.10 7.00 5.73
CA GLU A 76 15.51 6.66 5.48
C GLU A 76 15.65 5.19 5.06
N TYR A 77 14.96 4.27 5.74
CA TYR A 77 15.03 2.86 5.39
C TYR A 77 14.37 2.56 4.04
N SER A 78 13.19 3.13 3.79
CA SER A 78 12.44 2.96 2.54
C SER A 78 13.21 3.54 1.36
N SER A 79 13.90 4.68 1.55
CA SER A 79 14.73 5.31 0.52
C SER A 79 15.83 4.41 0.00
N LYS A 80 16.28 3.41 0.77
CA LYS A 80 17.26 2.42 0.27
C LYS A 80 16.71 1.59 -0.88
N LEU A 81 15.44 1.20 -0.80
CA LEU A 81 14.76 0.51 -1.90
C LEU A 81 14.23 1.54 -2.91
N TYR A 82 13.51 2.55 -2.46
CA TYR A 82 12.75 3.45 -3.34
C TYR A 82 13.72 4.26 -4.21
N GLY A 83 14.84 4.71 -3.65
CA GLY A 83 15.90 5.41 -4.38
C GLY A 83 16.59 4.54 -5.44
N SER A 84 16.67 3.23 -5.23
CA SER A 84 17.22 2.31 -6.24
C SER A 84 16.38 2.23 -7.52
N LEU A 85 15.12 2.71 -7.44
CA LEU A 85 14.18 2.74 -8.56
C LEU A 85 14.21 4.08 -9.30
N PHE A 86 14.99 5.07 -8.88
CA PHE A 86 15.19 6.31 -9.63
C PHE A 86 16.42 6.18 -10.53
N ASN A 87 16.34 6.71 -11.75
CA ASN A 87 17.46 6.64 -12.71
C ASN A 87 18.54 7.71 -12.46
N LYS A 88 18.25 8.66 -11.59
CA LYS A 88 19.12 9.74 -11.14
C LYS A 88 18.78 10.11 -9.71
N LYS A 89 19.57 11.01 -9.12
CA LYS A 89 19.30 11.52 -7.79
C LYS A 89 18.09 12.45 -7.78
N GLU A 90 17.06 12.10 -7.02
CA GLU A 90 15.83 12.89 -6.90
C GLU A 90 15.72 13.60 -5.55
N VAL A 91 15.07 14.75 -5.52
CA VAL A 91 14.71 15.46 -4.29
C VAL A 91 13.38 14.92 -3.79
N ILE A 92 13.34 14.54 -2.51
CA ILE A 92 12.13 14.04 -1.85
C ILE A 92 11.81 14.94 -0.66
N ASN A 93 10.73 15.70 -0.79
CA ASN A 93 10.16 16.52 0.27
C ASN A 93 9.29 15.65 1.18
N VAL A 94 9.58 15.67 2.48
CA VAL A 94 8.95 14.83 3.50
C VAL A 94 8.19 15.72 4.49
N TYR A 95 6.86 15.67 4.46
CA TYR A 95 6.00 16.53 5.25
C TYR A 95 5.44 15.81 6.48
N MET A 96 5.53 16.43 7.65
CA MET A 96 4.98 15.90 8.91
C MET A 96 4.28 17.03 9.67
N TYR A 97 2.94 17.06 9.59
CA TYR A 97 2.11 18.14 10.12
C TYR A 97 0.92 17.64 10.95
N THR A 98 0.26 18.57 11.61
CA THR A 98 -0.86 18.31 12.51
C THR A 98 -2.05 19.23 12.22
N GLU A 99 -3.16 19.02 12.90
CA GLU A 99 -4.32 19.94 12.85
C GLU A 99 -4.00 21.37 13.30
N LYS A 100 -2.88 21.59 14.01
CA LYS A 100 -2.44 22.94 14.42
C LYS A 100 -1.83 23.73 13.29
N ASP A 101 -1.44 23.06 12.21
CA ASP A 101 -0.76 23.67 11.07
C ASP A 101 -1.74 24.04 9.94
N GLU A 102 -3.05 23.88 10.14
CA GLU A 102 -4.07 24.11 9.10
C GLU A 102 -3.88 25.47 8.39
N ALA A 103 -3.69 26.55 9.15
CA ALA A 103 -3.50 27.88 8.56
C ALA A 103 -2.25 27.96 7.67
N TYR A 104 -1.14 27.33 8.08
CA TYR A 104 0.07 27.27 7.28
C TYR A 104 -0.11 26.40 6.04
N LEU A 105 -0.72 25.21 6.17
CA LEU A 105 -0.95 24.29 5.06
C LEU A 105 -1.78 24.96 3.94
N ARG A 106 -2.76 25.80 4.28
CA ARG A 106 -3.52 26.60 3.30
C ARG A 106 -2.68 27.58 2.49
N THR A 107 -1.53 28.01 3.01
CA THR A 107 -0.61 28.92 2.30
C THR A 107 0.33 28.21 1.34
N GLN A 108 0.40 26.87 1.39
CA GLN A 108 1.32 26.07 0.59
C GLN A 108 0.57 25.51 -0.62
N PRO A 109 0.74 26.05 -1.85
CA PRO A 109 -0.06 25.64 -3.00
C PRO A 109 -0.03 24.13 -3.25
N ILE A 110 1.14 23.51 -3.05
CA ILE A 110 1.32 22.07 -3.24
C ILE A 110 0.55 21.20 -2.25
N LEU A 111 0.25 21.72 -1.05
CA LEU A 111 -0.47 20.99 0.02
C LEU A 111 -1.94 21.44 0.15
N ALA A 112 -2.27 22.64 -0.30
CA ALA A 112 -3.60 23.22 -0.16
C ALA A 112 -4.64 22.55 -1.06
N GLU A 113 -4.21 21.98 -2.19
CA GLU A 113 -5.08 21.37 -3.23
C GLU A 113 -6.08 20.35 -2.67
N PHE A 114 -5.66 19.50 -1.74
CA PHE A 114 -6.48 18.42 -1.16
C PHE A 114 -6.78 18.61 0.33
N LEU A 115 -6.44 19.76 0.91
CA LEU A 115 -6.52 19.97 2.36
C LEU A 115 -7.96 19.91 2.89
N ASP A 116 -8.94 20.26 2.06
CA ASP A 116 -10.35 20.28 2.46
C ASP A 116 -10.88 18.88 2.80
N GLU A 117 -10.32 17.82 2.21
CA GLU A 117 -10.63 16.41 2.52
C GLU A 117 -10.23 16.02 3.96
N HIS A 118 -9.30 16.76 4.57
CA HIS A 118 -8.77 16.47 5.91
C HIS A 118 -9.43 17.31 7.04
N LEU A 119 -10.29 18.28 6.72
CA LEU A 119 -10.81 19.22 7.73
C LEU A 119 -11.73 18.55 8.76
N SER A 120 -12.47 17.51 8.35
CA SER A 120 -13.29 16.71 9.25
C SER A 120 -12.45 16.03 10.33
N TRP A 121 -11.28 15.51 9.95
CA TRP A 121 -10.28 14.93 10.86
C TRP A 121 -9.66 15.97 11.77
N PHE A 122 -9.29 17.14 11.25
CA PHE A 122 -8.77 18.23 12.10
C PHE A 122 -9.78 18.64 13.16
N LYS A 123 -11.06 18.74 12.80
CA LYS A 123 -12.15 19.00 13.75
C LYS A 123 -12.25 17.90 14.81
N ALA A 124 -12.17 16.63 14.42
CA ALA A 124 -12.20 15.50 15.35
C ALA A 124 -10.98 15.50 16.30
N TRP A 125 -9.77 15.70 15.78
CA TRP A 125 -8.54 15.74 16.58
C TRP A 125 -8.52 16.86 17.60
N ARG A 126 -9.02 18.06 17.24
CA ARG A 126 -9.20 19.19 18.19
C ARG A 126 -10.15 18.85 19.34
N GLN A 127 -11.12 17.96 19.10
CA GLN A 127 -12.07 17.46 20.10
C GLN A 127 -11.57 16.23 20.87
N GLY A 128 -10.35 15.75 20.59
CA GLY A 128 -9.83 14.54 21.23
C GLY A 128 -10.37 13.23 20.66
N LYS A 129 -11.01 13.27 19.48
CA LYS A 129 -11.56 12.08 18.80
C LYS A 129 -10.61 11.63 17.71
N ASP A 130 -10.68 10.34 17.36
CA ASP A 130 -10.01 9.73 16.21
C ASP A 130 -8.48 9.96 16.17
N GLN A 131 -7.86 10.14 17.35
CA GLN A 131 -6.44 10.48 17.50
C GLN A 131 -5.51 9.27 17.32
N GLU A 132 -6.08 8.08 17.17
CA GLU A 132 -5.39 6.86 16.79
C GLU A 132 -5.11 6.78 15.27
N HIS A 133 -5.66 7.70 14.49
CA HIS A 133 -5.49 7.79 13.04
C HIS A 133 -4.40 8.77 12.62
N ASN A 134 -3.80 8.46 11.48
CA ASN A 134 -3.00 9.35 10.65
C ASN A 134 -3.55 9.29 9.22
N LEU A 135 -3.19 10.30 8.44
CA LEU A 135 -3.64 10.45 7.05
C LEU A 135 -2.42 10.70 6.17
N GLY A 136 -2.49 10.30 4.91
CA GLY A 136 -1.59 10.82 3.89
C GLY A 136 -1.80 12.33 3.72
N LEU A 137 -0.70 13.08 3.67
CA LEU A 137 -0.71 14.52 3.37
C LEU A 137 -0.26 14.79 1.94
N ALA A 138 0.76 14.05 1.50
CA ALA A 138 1.35 14.19 0.19
C ALA A 138 1.81 12.83 -0.31
N ALA A 139 1.63 12.57 -1.60
CA ALA A 139 1.81 11.25 -2.19
C ALA A 139 2.04 11.31 -3.71
N TRP A 140 2.93 12.21 -4.16
CA TRP A 140 3.07 12.49 -5.59
C TRP A 140 4.50 12.83 -6.02
N PHE A 141 4.79 12.53 -7.29
CA PHE A 141 5.95 13.06 -8.00
C PHE A 141 5.46 14.09 -9.02
N LYS A 142 5.60 15.38 -8.71
CA LYS A 142 5.06 16.48 -9.52
C LYS A 142 5.93 17.73 -9.42
N GLU A 143 5.59 18.75 -10.20
CA GLU A 143 6.33 20.01 -10.15
C GLU A 143 6.11 20.70 -8.79
N GLY A 144 7.20 21.01 -8.11
CA GLY A 144 7.18 21.89 -6.94
C GLY A 144 7.31 23.35 -7.41
N PRO A 145 8.53 23.81 -7.73
CA PRO A 145 8.76 24.96 -8.59
C PRO A 145 8.41 24.65 -10.05
N PRO A 146 8.00 25.65 -10.85
CA PRO A 146 7.77 25.48 -12.29
C PRO A 146 8.96 24.83 -13.00
N GLY A 147 8.71 23.73 -13.71
CA GLY A 147 9.72 22.99 -14.48
C GLY A 147 10.67 22.11 -13.67
N VAL A 148 10.47 21.96 -12.35
CA VAL A 148 11.28 21.08 -11.50
C VAL A 148 10.38 20.01 -10.87
N LEU A 149 10.47 18.78 -11.39
CA LEU A 149 9.80 17.62 -10.81
C LEU A 149 10.52 17.16 -9.54
N GLU A 150 9.77 17.01 -8.46
CA GLU A 150 10.26 16.52 -7.18
C GLU A 150 9.28 15.51 -6.58
N GLY A 151 9.77 14.69 -5.66
CA GLY A 151 8.95 13.82 -4.85
C GLY A 151 8.37 14.56 -3.65
N HIS A 152 7.12 14.26 -3.32
CA HIS A 152 6.39 14.84 -2.20
C HIS A 152 5.66 13.72 -1.47
N THR A 153 6.10 13.44 -0.26
CA THR A 153 5.50 12.45 0.62
C THR A 153 5.22 13.05 1.97
N GLY A 154 4.16 12.64 2.67
CA GLY A 154 3.94 13.15 4.00
C GLY A 154 2.74 12.59 4.72
N VAL A 155 2.67 12.87 6.01
CA VAL A 155 1.58 12.42 6.87
C VAL A 155 1.04 13.55 7.74
N LEU A 156 -0.26 13.47 8.02
CA LEU A 156 -0.94 14.20 9.07
C LEU A 156 -1.16 13.27 10.26
N ALA A 157 -0.94 13.77 11.47
CA ALA A 157 -1.34 13.10 12.70
C ALA A 157 -1.83 14.12 13.72
N SER A 158 -2.68 13.69 14.66
CA SER A 158 -3.07 14.54 15.79
C SER A 158 -1.82 15.01 16.54
N SER A 159 -1.78 16.29 16.94
CA SER A 159 -0.70 16.82 17.80
C SER A 159 -0.62 16.15 19.18
N LYS A 160 -1.62 15.33 19.53
CA LYS A 160 -1.65 14.51 20.76
C LYS A 160 -1.40 13.00 20.51
N ALA A 161 -1.22 12.57 19.27
CA ALA A 161 -0.93 11.18 18.97
C ALA A 161 0.48 10.78 19.46
N THR A 162 0.69 9.48 19.64
CA THR A 162 2.00 8.88 19.96
C THR A 162 2.10 7.55 19.22
N ALA A 163 3.31 7.04 19.03
CA ALA A 163 3.52 5.72 18.43
C ALA A 163 2.79 4.58 19.17
N LYS A 164 2.46 4.78 20.46
CA LYS A 164 1.72 3.81 21.28
C LYS A 164 0.19 3.90 21.12
N THR A 165 -0.33 5.09 20.82
CA THR A 165 -1.78 5.33 20.72
C THR A 165 -2.32 5.19 19.30
N MET A 166 -1.43 5.23 18.30
CA MET A 166 -1.78 4.95 16.91
C MET A 166 -2.37 3.54 16.74
N ARG A 167 -3.31 3.39 15.80
CA ARG A 167 -3.74 2.05 15.33
C ARG A 167 -2.52 1.26 14.90
N LYS A 168 -2.50 -0.04 15.20
CA LYS A 168 -1.30 -0.86 15.04
C LYS A 168 -0.75 -0.84 13.62
N TYR A 169 -1.62 -0.91 12.62
CA TYR A 169 -1.22 -0.87 11.22
C TYR A 169 -1.02 0.54 10.67
N ALA A 170 -1.43 1.60 11.36
CA ALA A 170 -1.33 2.98 10.88
C ALA A 170 0.11 3.48 10.76
N ILE A 171 1.08 2.84 11.42
CA ILE A 171 2.49 3.22 11.35
C ILE A 171 3.11 3.11 9.95
N GLN A 172 2.44 2.43 9.02
CA GLN A 172 2.92 2.20 7.65
C GLN A 172 2.56 3.34 6.67
N VAL A 173 1.72 4.31 7.07
CA VAL A 173 1.21 5.33 6.12
C VAL A 173 2.34 6.15 5.49
N MET A 174 3.40 6.53 6.24
CA MET A 174 4.52 7.27 5.63
C MET A 174 5.20 6.49 4.49
N PRO A 175 5.63 5.22 4.66
CA PRO A 175 6.17 4.47 3.54
C PRO A 175 5.14 4.15 2.44
N HIS A 176 3.83 4.16 2.73
CA HIS A 176 2.76 4.07 1.73
C HIS A 176 2.73 5.29 0.82
N GLU A 177 2.61 6.48 1.41
CA GLU A 177 2.59 7.72 0.65
C GLU A 177 3.89 7.94 -0.13
N TYR A 178 5.02 7.51 0.44
CA TYR A 178 6.29 7.61 -0.26
C TYR A 178 6.39 6.62 -1.43
N TRP A 179 5.72 5.47 -1.35
CA TRP A 179 5.67 4.54 -2.48
C TRP A 179 4.90 5.13 -3.67
N HIS A 180 3.87 5.93 -3.41
CA HIS A 180 3.16 6.65 -4.46
C HIS A 180 4.07 7.60 -5.25
N VAL A 181 5.11 8.16 -4.63
CA VAL A 181 6.13 8.96 -5.33
C VAL A 181 6.89 8.10 -6.36
N VAL A 182 7.28 6.88 -5.99
CA VAL A 182 7.95 5.94 -6.90
C VAL A 182 7.05 5.58 -8.07
N GLN A 183 5.77 5.30 -7.79
CA GLN A 183 4.82 5.00 -8.84
C GLN A 183 4.62 6.19 -9.80
N ASP A 184 4.46 7.39 -9.26
CA ASP A 184 4.27 8.62 -10.04
C ASP A 184 5.51 8.96 -10.87
N TYR A 185 6.70 8.65 -10.38
CA TYR A 185 7.94 8.85 -11.13
C TYR A 185 7.93 8.13 -12.50
N TYR A 186 7.38 6.91 -12.57
CA TYR A 186 7.28 6.14 -13.82
C TYR A 186 6.06 6.48 -14.67
N PHE A 187 4.99 6.95 -14.02
CA PHE A 187 3.71 7.23 -14.63
C PHE A 187 3.61 8.67 -15.18
N LYS A 188 3.94 9.67 -14.35
CA LYS A 188 3.65 11.08 -14.58
C LYS A 188 4.31 11.65 -15.84
N PRO A 189 5.59 11.35 -16.16
CA PRO A 189 6.25 11.90 -17.35
C PRO A 189 5.59 11.48 -18.67
N LYS A 190 4.87 10.35 -18.69
CA LYS A 190 4.23 9.80 -19.89
C LYS A 190 2.73 10.09 -19.97
N PHE A 191 2.14 10.54 -18.87
CA PHE A 191 0.68 10.60 -18.74
C PHE A 191 0.05 11.60 -19.70
N GLU A 192 0.54 12.85 -19.69
CA GLU A 192 -0.07 13.92 -20.47
C GLU A 192 0.02 13.62 -21.97
N ASP A 193 1.21 13.25 -22.47
CA ASP A 193 1.41 12.91 -23.87
C ASP A 193 0.48 11.78 -24.30
N LYS A 194 0.40 10.68 -23.54
CA LYS A 194 -0.49 9.56 -23.87
C LYS A 194 -1.96 9.92 -23.74
N PHE A 195 -2.33 10.75 -22.78
CA PHE A 195 -3.69 11.24 -22.66
C PHE A 195 -4.05 12.06 -23.90
N GLN A 196 -3.18 12.95 -24.37
CA GLN A 196 -3.41 13.76 -25.56
C GLN A 196 -3.38 12.93 -26.86
N GLU A 197 -2.56 11.89 -26.94
CA GLU A 197 -2.46 11.01 -28.11
C GLU A 197 -3.59 9.97 -28.19
N ARG A 198 -4.34 9.75 -27.11
CA ARG A 198 -5.36 8.69 -27.04
C ARG A 198 -6.35 8.78 -28.21
N ALA A 199 -6.67 7.64 -28.80
CA ALA A 199 -7.64 7.55 -29.90
C ALA A 199 -9.07 7.86 -29.42
N ASP A 200 -9.42 7.38 -28.23
CA ASP A 200 -10.74 7.59 -27.63
C ASP A 200 -10.81 8.93 -26.89
N LYS A 201 -11.28 9.97 -27.59
CA LYS A 201 -11.48 11.31 -27.01
C LYS A 201 -12.67 11.38 -26.05
N SER A 202 -13.48 10.33 -25.93
CA SER A 202 -14.62 10.29 -25.00
C SER A 202 -14.25 9.93 -23.57
N LEU A 203 -13.10 9.26 -23.37
CA LEU A 203 -12.54 9.01 -22.04
C LEU A 203 -12.07 10.32 -21.42
N ASP A 204 -12.60 10.65 -20.24
CA ASP A 204 -12.08 11.74 -19.44
C ASP A 204 -10.74 11.37 -18.77
N GLY A 205 -10.10 12.33 -18.08
CA GLY A 205 -8.80 12.11 -17.45
C GLY A 205 -8.85 11.09 -16.30
N LEU A 206 -9.98 10.99 -15.60
CA LEU A 206 -10.17 10.08 -14.47
C LEU A 206 -10.35 8.64 -14.95
N ASP A 207 -11.11 8.46 -16.03
CA ASP A 207 -11.33 7.21 -16.72
C ASP A 207 -10.01 6.67 -17.29
N PHE A 208 -9.27 7.54 -17.97
CA PHE A 208 -7.97 7.22 -18.53
C PHE A 208 -6.96 6.85 -17.43
N TYR A 209 -6.93 7.62 -16.34
CA TYR A 209 -6.12 7.27 -15.17
C TYR A 209 -6.48 5.88 -14.62
N THR A 210 -7.77 5.60 -14.43
CA THR A 210 -8.24 4.33 -13.86
C THR A 210 -7.94 3.14 -14.77
N LEU A 211 -8.01 3.32 -16.10
CA LEU A 211 -7.69 2.29 -17.10
C LEU A 211 -6.23 1.83 -17.05
N HIS A 212 -5.31 2.76 -16.82
CA HIS A 212 -3.87 2.49 -16.77
C HIS A 212 -3.36 2.19 -15.37
N PHE A 213 -4.02 2.74 -14.36
CA PHE A 213 -3.57 2.71 -12.97
C PHE A 213 -4.73 2.36 -12.02
N PRO A 214 -5.22 1.10 -12.05
CA PRO A 214 -6.36 0.69 -11.23
C PRO A 214 -6.01 0.79 -9.74
N THR A 215 -7.01 1.05 -8.90
CA THR A 215 -6.83 1.19 -7.45
C THR A 215 -6.23 -0.06 -6.81
N THR A 216 -6.49 -1.25 -7.37
CA THR A 216 -5.84 -2.50 -6.96
C THR A 216 -4.32 -2.37 -7.00
N PHE A 217 -3.76 -1.79 -8.06
CA PHE A 217 -2.33 -1.54 -8.19
C PHE A 217 -1.88 -0.31 -7.42
N ARG A 218 -2.57 0.84 -7.56
CA ARG A 218 -2.21 2.10 -6.91
C ARG A 218 -2.10 1.93 -5.40
N GLU A 219 -3.22 1.67 -4.73
CA GLU A 219 -3.30 1.58 -3.27
C GLU A 219 -2.86 0.22 -2.76
N GLY A 220 -3.27 -0.85 -3.43
CA GLY A 220 -2.96 -2.19 -2.98
C GLY A 220 -1.46 -2.46 -2.96
N SER A 221 -0.75 -2.13 -4.05
CA SER A 221 0.69 -2.36 -4.08
C SER A 221 1.48 -1.41 -3.18
N ALA A 222 1.00 -0.18 -2.98
CA ALA A 222 1.54 0.72 -1.96
C ALA A 222 1.44 0.09 -0.57
N ASN A 223 0.28 -0.46 -0.21
CA ASN A 223 0.09 -1.17 1.06
C ASN A 223 1.00 -2.41 1.20
N THR A 224 1.26 -3.16 0.11
CA THR A 224 2.18 -4.31 0.15
C THR A 224 3.58 -3.88 0.56
N ILE A 225 4.12 -2.88 -0.12
CA ILE A 225 5.49 -2.41 0.09
C ILE A 225 5.62 -1.72 1.44
N SER A 226 4.67 -0.88 1.78
CA SER A 226 4.68 -0.11 3.02
C SER A 226 4.56 -0.96 4.27
N PHE A 227 3.82 -2.08 4.24
CA PHE A 227 3.77 -3.01 5.37
C PHE A 227 5.15 -3.63 5.61
N ALA A 228 5.88 -3.97 4.54
CA ALA A 228 7.23 -4.50 4.63
C ALA A 228 8.24 -3.43 5.10
N MET A 229 8.13 -2.19 4.63
CA MET A 229 9.00 -1.07 5.05
C MET A 229 8.70 -0.55 6.46
N GLY A 230 7.43 -0.59 6.87
CA GLY A 230 6.98 -0.22 8.21
C GLY A 230 7.35 -1.25 9.28
N SER A 231 7.66 -2.48 8.87
CA SER A 231 8.05 -3.60 9.73
C SER A 231 9.55 -3.78 9.82
N LYS A 232 10.07 -3.99 11.04
CA LYS A 232 11.49 -4.31 11.27
C LYS A 232 11.73 -5.81 11.32
N THR A 233 10.69 -6.58 11.64
CA THR A 233 10.79 -8.04 11.77
C THR A 233 9.67 -8.74 11.02
N LYS A 234 9.92 -10.01 10.67
CA LYS A 234 8.90 -10.93 10.13
C LYS A 234 7.66 -11.00 11.01
N LYS A 235 7.85 -11.00 12.34
CA LYS A 235 6.75 -11.04 13.30
C LYS A 235 5.89 -9.77 13.23
N GLU A 236 6.53 -8.59 13.21
CA GLU A 236 5.80 -7.33 13.07
C GLU A 236 5.01 -7.30 11.76
N TYR A 237 5.61 -7.74 10.66
CA TYR A 237 4.93 -7.83 9.36
C TYR A 237 3.67 -8.69 9.39
N LEU A 238 3.77 -9.90 9.97
CA LEU A 238 2.62 -10.79 10.12
C LEU A 238 1.56 -10.20 11.07
N ASP A 239 1.99 -9.59 12.17
CA ASP A 239 1.09 -8.96 13.14
C ASP A 239 0.33 -7.79 12.51
N LEU A 240 1.00 -6.90 11.74
CA LEU A 240 0.35 -5.78 11.03
C LEU A 240 -0.76 -6.26 10.11
N TYR A 241 -0.49 -7.23 9.24
CA TYR A 241 -1.52 -7.82 8.38
C TYR A 241 -2.66 -8.47 9.16
N SER A 242 -2.32 -9.17 10.24
CA SER A 242 -3.33 -9.83 11.07
C SER A 242 -4.28 -8.82 11.69
N TYR A 243 -3.77 -7.71 12.24
CA TYR A 243 -4.60 -6.63 12.78
C TYR A 243 -5.42 -5.95 11.69
N PHE A 244 -4.80 -5.62 10.56
CA PHE A 244 -5.47 -4.95 9.45
C PHE A 244 -6.65 -5.78 8.91
N ILE A 245 -6.43 -7.07 8.62
CA ILE A 245 -7.49 -7.96 8.10
C ILE A 245 -8.59 -8.20 9.15
N GLN A 246 -8.24 -8.32 10.44
CA GLN A 246 -9.24 -8.47 11.50
C GLN A 246 -10.13 -7.24 11.67
N GLU A 247 -9.54 -6.05 11.64
CA GLU A 247 -10.29 -4.80 11.72
C GLU A 247 -11.26 -4.70 10.53
N LEU A 248 -10.80 -4.98 9.31
CA LEU A 248 -11.62 -4.96 8.11
C LEU A 248 -12.79 -5.95 8.14
N LYS A 249 -12.60 -7.15 8.72
CA LYS A 249 -13.70 -8.12 8.92
C LYS A 249 -14.80 -7.59 9.84
N SER A 250 -14.46 -6.69 10.75
CA SER A 250 -15.42 -6.03 11.64
C SER A 250 -16.01 -4.75 11.05
N TYR A 251 -15.49 -4.28 9.92
CA TYR A 251 -15.88 -3.02 9.32
C TYR A 251 -17.15 -3.15 8.48
N SER A 252 -18.29 -2.83 9.07
CA SER A 252 -19.63 -3.03 8.48
C SER A 252 -19.89 -2.25 7.18
N HIS A 253 -19.11 -1.19 6.93
CA HIS A 253 -19.22 -0.37 5.72
C HIS A 253 -18.57 -1.02 4.48
N LEU A 254 -17.65 -1.97 4.67
CA LEU A 254 -16.95 -2.64 3.57
C LEU A 254 -17.56 -4.02 3.29
N LYS A 255 -18.80 -3.99 2.76
CA LYS A 255 -19.63 -5.17 2.53
C LYS A 255 -19.00 -6.19 1.60
N LEU A 256 -18.13 -5.76 0.67
CA LEU A 256 -17.41 -6.66 -0.23
C LEU A 256 -16.64 -7.75 0.52
N ILE A 257 -16.06 -7.42 1.68
CA ILE A 257 -15.24 -8.36 2.46
C ILE A 257 -16.05 -9.59 2.89
N ALA A 258 -17.32 -9.40 3.25
CA ALA A 258 -18.21 -10.50 3.65
C ALA A 258 -18.51 -11.47 2.48
N THR A 259 -18.27 -11.07 1.23
CA THR A 259 -18.53 -11.90 0.05
C THR A 259 -17.37 -12.84 -0.30
N LEU A 260 -16.21 -12.70 0.33
CA LEU A 260 -14.97 -13.43 0.02
C LEU A 260 -15.00 -14.87 0.56
N THR A 261 -15.94 -15.68 0.07
CA THR A 261 -16.23 -17.04 0.57
C THR A 261 -15.59 -18.15 -0.28
N SER A 262 -15.07 -17.81 -1.45
CA SER A 262 -14.43 -18.75 -2.39
C SER A 262 -13.42 -18.02 -3.28
N THR A 263 -12.53 -18.76 -3.93
CA THR A 263 -11.56 -18.17 -4.88
C THR A 263 -12.28 -17.46 -6.03
N LYS A 264 -13.40 -18.00 -6.51
CA LYS A 264 -14.24 -17.35 -7.52
C LYS A 264 -14.88 -16.05 -7.03
N ALA A 265 -15.25 -15.97 -5.75
CA ALA A 265 -15.73 -14.72 -5.19
C ALA A 265 -14.61 -13.68 -5.09
N VAL A 266 -13.38 -14.09 -4.74
CA VAL A 266 -12.21 -13.22 -4.75
C VAL A 266 -11.88 -12.71 -6.15
N GLU A 267 -11.88 -13.58 -7.17
CA GLU A 267 -11.67 -13.18 -8.58
C GLU A 267 -12.67 -12.10 -9.00
N LYS A 268 -13.96 -12.31 -8.70
CA LYS A 268 -15.02 -11.32 -8.98
C LYS A 268 -14.83 -10.03 -8.20
N ALA A 269 -14.41 -10.12 -6.94
CA ALA A 269 -14.15 -8.95 -6.10
C ALA A 269 -13.00 -8.10 -6.67
N LEU A 270 -11.86 -8.73 -7.02
CA LEU A 270 -10.73 -8.05 -7.65
C LEU A 270 -11.14 -7.35 -8.95
N LYS A 271 -11.89 -8.03 -9.83
CA LYS A 271 -12.38 -7.43 -11.07
C LYS A 271 -13.31 -6.24 -10.82
N LYS A 272 -14.18 -6.35 -9.81
CA LYS A 272 -15.14 -5.31 -9.46
C LYS A 272 -14.48 -4.03 -8.95
N ILE A 273 -13.35 -4.15 -8.25
CA ILE A 273 -12.65 -3.00 -7.65
C ILE A 273 -11.61 -2.35 -8.58
N GLU A 274 -11.36 -2.89 -9.78
CA GLU A 274 -10.52 -2.21 -10.78
C GLU A 274 -11.08 -0.84 -11.16
N ASP A 275 -12.41 -0.74 -11.25
CA ASP A 275 -13.10 0.46 -11.69
C ASP A 275 -13.79 1.17 -10.52
N ARG A 276 -13.10 2.16 -9.95
CA ARG A 276 -13.62 2.95 -8.83
C ARG A 276 -14.85 3.80 -9.16
N ARG A 277 -15.15 4.01 -10.44
CA ARG A 277 -16.30 4.84 -10.88
C ARG A 277 -17.61 4.09 -10.72
N THR A 278 -17.56 2.77 -10.89
CA THR A 278 -18.75 1.91 -10.90
C THR A 278 -18.99 1.23 -9.56
N PHE A 279 -18.05 1.31 -8.63
CA PHE A 279 -18.16 0.68 -7.33
C PHE A 279 -17.57 1.53 -6.20
N SER A 280 -18.45 2.07 -5.35
CA SER A 280 -18.08 3.00 -4.27
C SER A 280 -17.10 2.43 -3.23
N GLU A 281 -17.09 1.10 -3.03
CA GLU A 281 -16.15 0.45 -2.09
C GLU A 281 -14.79 0.14 -2.74
N ALA A 282 -14.58 0.42 -4.04
CA ALA A 282 -13.38 0.00 -4.76
C ALA A 282 -12.09 0.53 -4.15
N HIS A 283 -12.07 1.80 -3.71
CA HIS A 283 -10.90 2.40 -3.09
C HIS A 283 -10.55 1.68 -1.77
N GLU A 284 -11.47 1.64 -0.81
CA GLU A 284 -11.27 0.98 0.48
C GLU A 284 -10.97 -0.52 0.36
N ALA A 285 -11.63 -1.23 -0.55
CA ALA A 285 -11.41 -2.65 -0.78
C ALA A 285 -10.08 -2.96 -1.50
N SER A 286 -9.51 -1.99 -2.21
CA SER A 286 -8.23 -2.17 -2.91
C SER A 286 -7.05 -2.27 -1.95
N TYR A 287 -7.09 -1.59 -0.80
CA TYR A 287 -6.05 -1.67 0.23
C TYR A 287 -5.78 -3.10 0.71
N PRO A 288 -6.77 -3.92 1.13
CA PRO A 288 -6.51 -5.30 1.50
C PRO A 288 -6.37 -6.25 0.31
N LEU A 289 -7.24 -6.14 -0.70
CA LEU A 289 -7.28 -7.13 -1.79
C LEU A 289 -6.11 -6.95 -2.76
N GLY A 290 -5.82 -5.71 -3.14
CA GLY A 290 -4.64 -5.39 -3.93
C GLY A 290 -3.36 -5.67 -3.16
N SER A 291 -3.31 -5.39 -1.85
CA SER A 291 -2.09 -5.68 -1.07
C SER A 291 -1.74 -7.16 -1.02
N LEU A 292 -2.73 -8.02 -0.81
CA LEU A 292 -2.53 -9.47 -0.83
C LEU A 292 -2.25 -9.98 -2.26
N LEU A 293 -2.81 -9.33 -3.29
CA LEU A 293 -2.51 -9.65 -4.69
C LEU A 293 -1.03 -9.41 -5.02
N TYR A 294 -0.49 -8.21 -4.75
CA TYR A 294 0.91 -7.91 -5.08
C TYR A 294 1.90 -8.56 -4.12
N GLU A 295 1.49 -8.87 -2.90
CA GLU A 295 2.27 -9.74 -2.02
C GLU A 295 2.47 -11.12 -2.65
N TRP A 296 1.40 -11.71 -3.19
CA TRP A 296 1.49 -12.99 -3.90
C TRP A 296 2.38 -12.90 -5.14
N VAL A 297 2.26 -11.81 -5.93
CA VAL A 297 3.13 -11.60 -7.11
C VAL A 297 4.60 -11.60 -6.72
N ILE A 298 4.97 -10.83 -5.69
CA ILE A 298 6.37 -10.76 -5.23
C ILE A 298 6.83 -12.11 -4.69
N ALA A 299 5.99 -12.84 -3.95
CA ALA A 299 6.35 -14.14 -3.39
C ALA A 299 6.58 -15.23 -4.46
N GLU A 300 5.84 -15.19 -5.57
CA GLU A 300 5.89 -16.21 -6.63
C GLU A 300 6.86 -15.85 -7.77
N TYR A 301 6.99 -14.57 -8.11
CA TYR A 301 7.79 -14.12 -9.26
C TYR A 301 9.00 -13.25 -8.86
N GLY A 302 9.18 -12.97 -7.57
CA GLY A 302 10.26 -12.14 -7.05
C GLY A 302 10.00 -10.64 -7.19
N PHE A 303 10.82 -9.83 -6.51
CA PHE A 303 10.68 -8.38 -6.56
C PHE A 303 10.92 -7.79 -7.97
N ASP A 304 11.82 -8.38 -8.76
CA ASP A 304 12.11 -7.89 -10.12
C ASP A 304 10.90 -7.96 -11.06
N ALA A 305 10.09 -9.01 -10.95
CA ALA A 305 8.87 -9.14 -11.74
C ALA A 305 7.83 -8.08 -11.33
N TYR A 306 7.72 -7.80 -10.03
CA TYR A 306 6.87 -6.72 -9.53
C TYR A 306 7.38 -5.34 -9.97
N GLN A 307 8.69 -5.10 -9.92
CA GLN A 307 9.32 -3.86 -10.35
C GLN A 307 9.00 -3.55 -11.82
N LYS A 308 9.03 -4.56 -12.70
CA LYS A 308 8.63 -4.38 -14.11
C LYS A 308 7.23 -3.81 -14.27
N ILE A 309 6.26 -4.19 -13.41
CA ILE A 309 4.88 -3.65 -13.48
C ILE A 309 4.87 -2.14 -13.22
N ILE A 310 5.77 -1.64 -12.37
CA ILE A 310 5.93 -0.22 -12.07
C ILE A 310 6.60 0.49 -13.26
N GLU A 311 7.73 -0.04 -13.73
CA GLU A 311 8.52 0.56 -14.81
C GLU A 311 7.73 0.62 -16.14
N ASN A 312 6.92 -0.40 -16.39
CA ASN A 312 6.02 -0.51 -17.53
C ASN A 312 4.68 0.22 -17.32
N GLN A 313 4.54 1.07 -16.28
CA GLN A 313 3.39 1.96 -16.22
C GLN A 313 3.30 2.80 -17.50
N MET A 314 2.07 2.92 -17.99
CA MET A 314 1.73 3.50 -19.30
C MET A 314 2.23 2.74 -20.54
N THR A 315 2.80 1.54 -20.41
CA THR A 315 3.07 0.66 -21.55
C THR A 315 1.76 0.07 -22.09
N GLY A 316 1.59 0.08 -23.41
CA GLY A 316 0.35 -0.34 -24.06
C GLY A 316 -0.80 0.66 -23.89
N ASN A 317 -2.02 0.16 -24.01
CA ASN A 317 -3.27 0.92 -24.00
C ASN A 317 -4.07 0.74 -22.70
N SER A 318 -3.64 -0.14 -21.79
CA SER A 318 -4.33 -0.42 -20.53
C SER A 318 -3.43 -1.08 -19.50
N PHE A 319 -3.91 -1.21 -18.27
CA PHE A 319 -3.24 -2.01 -17.24
C PHE A 319 -3.10 -3.49 -17.62
N GLU A 320 -4.03 -4.03 -18.43
CA GLU A 320 -3.94 -5.39 -18.98
C GLU A 320 -2.64 -5.57 -19.79
N ASP A 321 -2.33 -4.62 -20.66
CA ASP A 321 -1.13 -4.66 -21.50
C ASP A 321 0.14 -4.59 -20.67
N ASN A 322 0.14 -3.79 -19.59
CA ASN A 322 1.25 -3.75 -18.64
C ASN A 322 1.45 -5.10 -17.96
N ILE A 323 0.39 -5.73 -17.43
CA ILE A 323 0.50 -7.04 -16.77
C ILE A 323 0.97 -8.11 -17.76
N GLN A 324 0.49 -8.07 -19.01
CA GLN A 324 0.95 -8.97 -20.05
C GLN A 324 2.44 -8.74 -20.39
N ALA A 325 2.90 -7.50 -20.49
CA ALA A 325 4.30 -7.18 -20.77
C ALA A 325 5.24 -7.53 -19.60
N SER A 326 4.77 -7.36 -18.37
CA SER A 326 5.59 -7.51 -17.16
C SER A 326 5.64 -8.95 -16.66
N LEU A 327 4.53 -9.69 -16.74
CA LEU A 327 4.38 -11.04 -16.18
C LEU A 327 4.10 -12.12 -17.23
N GLY A 328 3.81 -11.74 -18.49
CA GLY A 328 3.48 -12.70 -19.54
C GLY A 328 2.10 -13.36 -19.39
N MET A 329 1.19 -12.77 -18.61
CA MET A 329 -0.15 -13.31 -18.37
C MET A 329 -1.22 -12.20 -18.41
N SER A 330 -2.48 -12.61 -18.56
CA SER A 330 -3.63 -11.69 -18.42
C SER A 330 -3.89 -11.29 -16.96
N VAL A 331 -4.59 -10.17 -16.75
CA VAL A 331 -5.06 -9.76 -15.40
C VAL A 331 -6.01 -10.81 -14.82
N SER A 332 -6.87 -11.40 -15.65
CA SER A 332 -7.78 -12.47 -15.21
C SER A 332 -7.02 -13.69 -14.68
N GLU A 333 -5.93 -14.09 -15.35
CA GLU A 333 -5.09 -15.19 -14.91
C GLU A 333 -4.34 -14.84 -13.61
N LEU A 334 -3.80 -13.61 -13.53
CA LEU A 334 -3.18 -13.08 -12.31
C LEU A 334 -4.15 -13.18 -11.11
N TYR A 335 -5.40 -12.71 -11.26
CA TYR A 335 -6.41 -12.75 -10.19
C TYR A 335 -6.76 -14.17 -9.80
N LYS A 336 -6.94 -15.07 -10.77
CA LYS A 336 -7.21 -16.49 -10.53
C LYS A 336 -6.10 -17.15 -9.72
N LYS A 337 -4.84 -16.86 -10.03
CA LYS A 337 -3.69 -17.47 -9.34
C LYS A 337 -3.48 -16.90 -7.93
N ALA A 338 -3.74 -15.61 -7.71
CA ALA A 338 -3.61 -14.98 -6.39
C ALA A 338 -4.80 -15.25 -5.45
N ALA A 339 -5.98 -15.56 -5.99
CA ALA A 339 -7.21 -15.74 -5.23
C ALA A 339 -7.11 -16.71 -4.03
N PRO A 340 -6.42 -17.86 -4.10
CA PRO A 340 -6.23 -18.75 -2.94
C PRO A 340 -5.52 -18.08 -1.77
N HIS A 341 -4.48 -17.29 -2.03
CA HIS A 341 -3.71 -16.56 -1.00
C HIS A 341 -4.57 -15.49 -0.32
N ILE A 342 -5.29 -14.72 -1.13
CA ILE A 342 -6.20 -13.68 -0.63
C ILE A 342 -7.31 -14.29 0.22
N LEU A 343 -7.96 -15.36 -0.27
CA LEU A 343 -9.01 -16.07 0.47
C LEU A 343 -8.48 -16.62 1.81
N ALA A 344 -7.24 -17.12 1.82
CA ALA A 344 -6.64 -17.65 3.05
C ALA A 344 -6.48 -16.56 4.12
N ALA A 345 -6.22 -15.31 3.76
CA ALA A 345 -6.17 -14.19 4.70
C ALA A 345 -7.52 -13.98 5.42
N PHE A 346 -8.61 -14.00 4.66
CA PHE A 346 -9.96 -13.80 5.20
C PHE A 346 -10.52 -15.02 5.93
N ASN A 347 -9.95 -16.21 5.70
CA ASN A 347 -10.29 -17.41 6.46
C ASN A 347 -9.47 -17.60 7.74
N GLN A 348 -8.48 -16.73 8.03
CA GLN A 348 -7.74 -16.82 9.29
C GLN A 348 -8.68 -16.58 10.49
N PRO A 349 -8.59 -17.40 11.55
CA PRO A 349 -9.32 -17.12 12.79
C PRO A 349 -8.85 -15.79 13.39
N PRO A 350 -9.67 -15.13 14.23
CA PRO A 350 -9.23 -13.95 14.97
C PRO A 350 -7.95 -14.28 15.74
N SER A 351 -6.92 -13.43 15.67
CA SER A 351 -5.72 -13.64 16.48
C SER A 351 -6.15 -13.58 17.93
N ARG A 352 -5.86 -14.66 18.67
CA ARG A 352 -5.93 -14.60 20.13
C ARG A 352 -4.86 -13.62 20.57
N SER A 353 -5.24 -12.39 20.85
CA SER A 353 -4.38 -11.43 21.54
C SER A 353 -3.78 -12.13 22.75
N ARG A 354 -2.45 -12.27 22.77
CA ARG A 354 -1.72 -12.53 24.01
C ARG A 354 -1.43 -11.19 24.66
#